data_AF-A0A3L9Y4U2-F1
#
_entry.id   AF-A0A3L9Y4U2-F1
#
_cell.length_a   1.000
_cell.length_b   1.000
_cell.length_c   1.000
_cell.angle_alpha   90.00
_cell.angle_beta   90.00
_cell.angle_gamma   90.00
#
_symmetry.space_group_name_H-M   'P 1'
#
loop_
_entity.id
_entity.type
_entity.pdbx_description
1 polymer ?
#
loop_
_entity_poly.entity_id
_entity_poly.type
_entity_poly.pdbx_seq_one_letter_code
_entity_poly.pdbx_strand_id
1 'polypeptide(L)'
;MGFWIVAGAASIFVALAIWAGFLRPRGSDMPAAAYDLQVYRDQLKELERDVARGVLSEADATRVKAEVARRVLEADRALQASSGGTAATRGGPLVLGLGLVATIAGAFAVYWQIGAPGYPDLPLQTRVELVEEARASRPDQTEAETDVTVRPRIEPDPEREALVVQLRTVMERRPDDTQGLALLAQNEAALGNFRAARLAQGRLIDLLGAEATAAHYVDLAEMMVLAAGGYVSPEAEAALIAALEIEPGNGTARYYAGLMYAQQGRPDLAYPIWRNLLAESTPDAPWLEPIRLQIEEVAFLAGDPITLAELPQPSTSPRPGPTAEQIEAAGDMAPEDRMAMIEGMVSGLAERLSTEGGPPEDWARLIGAFVVLGRVEDAQAIYDEALELFAGQPEALAVLRPAGATLESALE
;
A
#
# COMPACT_ATOMS: atom_id res chain seq x y z
N MET A 1 29.04 9.67 5.21
CA MET A 1 29.86 10.27 6.29
C MET A 1 29.24 11.51 6.92
N GLY A 2 28.69 12.46 6.14
CA GLY A 2 28.07 13.69 6.68
C GLY A 2 26.96 13.46 7.71
N PHE A 3 26.03 12.53 7.44
CA PHE A 3 24.96 12.16 8.36
C PHE A 3 25.48 11.78 9.76
N TRP A 4 26.45 10.86 9.84
CA TRP A 4 27.02 10.38 11.10
C TRP A 4 27.66 11.49 11.93
N ILE A 5 28.34 12.42 11.27
CA ILE A 5 28.98 13.57 11.92
C ILE A 5 27.91 14.48 12.54
N VAL A 6 26.87 14.82 11.77
CA VAL A 6 25.78 15.70 12.23
C VAL A 6 24.97 15.04 13.36
N ALA A 7 24.57 13.78 13.18
CA ALA A 7 23.79 13.04 14.18
C ALA A 7 24.58 12.85 15.49
N GLY A 8 25.87 12.50 15.38
CA GLY A 8 26.76 12.40 16.54
C GLY A 8 26.93 13.74 17.26
N ALA A 9 27.21 14.82 16.52
CA ALA A 9 27.36 16.16 17.10
C ALA A 9 26.07 16.65 17.79
N ALA A 10 24.90 16.42 17.17
CA ALA A 10 23.60 16.77 17.75
C ALA A 10 23.33 15.99 19.04
N SER A 11 23.62 14.69 19.06
CA SER A 11 23.44 13.83 20.25
C SER A 11 24.32 14.28 21.41
N ILE A 12 25.59 14.58 21.14
CA ILE A 12 26.53 15.12 22.13
C ILE A 12 26.06 16.49 22.64
N PHE A 13 25.63 17.38 21.74
CA PHE A 13 25.13 18.71 22.11
C PHE A 13 23.93 18.62 23.06
N VAL A 14 22.94 17.77 22.75
CA VAL A 14 21.77 17.54 23.62
C VAL A 14 22.18 16.96 24.97
N ALA A 15 23.06 15.96 24.97
CA ALA A 15 23.56 15.36 26.22
C ALA A 15 24.28 16.39 27.10
N LEU A 16 25.12 17.25 26.50
CA LEU A 16 25.80 18.35 27.21
C LEU A 16 24.81 19.38 27.74
N ALA A 17 23.76 19.74 26.98
CA ALA A 17 22.74 20.68 27.43
C ALA A 17 21.96 20.13 28.64
N ILE A 18 21.57 18.86 28.61
CA ILE A 18 20.90 18.17 29.73
C ILE A 18 21.83 18.13 30.95
N TRP A 19 23.10 17.77 30.74
CA TRP A 19 24.08 17.70 31.82
C TRP A 19 24.37 19.08 32.44
N ALA A 20 24.51 20.12 31.62
CA ALA A 20 24.70 21.50 32.06
C ALA A 20 23.48 22.03 32.84
N GLY A 21 22.26 21.71 32.39
CA GLY A 21 21.03 22.04 33.11
C GLY A 21 20.96 21.40 34.49
N PHE A 22 21.46 20.17 34.64
CA PHE A 22 21.54 19.47 35.92
C PHE A 22 22.65 19.98 36.84
N LEU A 23 23.77 20.45 36.27
CA LEU A 23 24.88 21.08 36.99
C LEU A 23 24.55 22.51 37.44
N ARG A 24 23.51 23.13 36.89
CA ARG A 24 23.11 24.49 37.26
C ARG A 24 22.73 24.51 38.73
N PRO A 25 23.38 25.33 39.57
CA PRO A 25 22.98 25.49 40.95
C PRO A 25 21.51 25.88 40.97
N ARG A 26 20.67 25.11 41.66
CA ARG A 26 19.36 25.63 42.07
C ARG A 26 19.69 26.88 42.87
N GLY A 27 19.26 28.03 42.38
CA GLY A 27 19.51 29.32 43.02
C GLY A 27 19.25 29.18 44.51
N SER A 28 20.18 29.68 45.31
CA SER A 28 20.07 29.70 46.77
C SER A 28 18.86 30.54 47.17
N ASP A 29 17.68 29.92 47.21
CA ASP A 29 16.61 30.40 48.07
C ASP A 29 17.19 30.28 49.48
N MET A 30 17.68 31.40 50.02
CA MET A 30 18.01 31.45 51.44
C MET A 30 16.77 30.94 52.17
N PRO A 31 16.88 29.89 53.00
CA PRO A 31 15.72 29.37 53.71
C PRO A 31 15.06 30.54 54.46
N ALA A 32 13.73 30.66 54.40
CA ALA A 32 13.01 31.73 55.11
C ALA A 32 13.44 31.82 56.59
N ALA A 33 13.74 30.68 57.21
CA ALA A 33 14.28 30.58 58.56
C ALA A 33 15.65 31.27 58.76
N ALA A 34 16.51 31.37 57.74
CA ALA A 34 17.77 32.14 57.78
C ALA A 34 17.52 33.64 57.87
N TYR A 35 16.51 34.12 57.15
CA TYR A 35 16.07 35.52 57.19
C TYR A 35 15.44 35.86 58.54
N ASP A 36 14.53 35.00 59.03
CA ASP A 36 13.88 35.16 60.33
C ASP A 36 14.90 35.22 61.49
N LEU A 37 15.97 34.41 61.43
CA LEU A 37 17.03 34.41 62.43
C LEU A 37 17.77 35.76 62.51
N GLN A 38 17.98 36.45 61.38
CA GLN A 38 18.59 37.78 61.36
C GLN A 38 17.65 38.81 61.98
N VAL A 39 16.36 38.77 61.62
CA VAL A 39 15.33 39.66 62.19
C VAL A 39 15.22 39.50 63.70
N TYR A 40 15.18 38.27 64.21
CA TYR A 40 15.10 38.03 65.66
C TYR A 40 16.35 38.48 66.42
N ARG A 41 17.54 38.40 65.81
CA ARG A 41 18.78 38.93 66.41
C ARG A 41 18.75 40.45 66.52
N ASP A 42 18.20 41.12 65.53
CA ASP A 42 18.07 42.58 65.56
C ASP A 42 16.98 43.04 66.54
N GLN A 43 15.88 42.28 66.67
CA GLN A 43 14.88 42.50 67.72
C GLN A 43 15.46 42.37 69.13
N LEU A 44 16.39 41.44 69.38
CA LEU A 44 17.07 41.34 70.67
C LEU A 44 17.96 42.55 70.95
N LYS A 45 18.68 43.07 69.95
CA LYS A 45 19.50 44.29 70.11
C LYS A 45 18.65 45.54 70.32
N GLU A 46 17.50 45.62 69.66
CA GLU A 46 16.56 46.73 69.82
C GLU A 46 15.92 46.71 71.21
N LEU A 47 15.52 45.52 71.70
CA LEU A 47 15.03 45.32 73.06
C LEU A 47 16.05 45.80 74.12
N GLU A 48 17.34 45.51 73.93
CA GLU A 48 18.41 45.99 74.82
C GLU A 48 18.53 47.52 74.83
N ARG A 49 18.32 48.18 73.67
CA ARG A 49 18.33 49.65 73.58
C ARG A 49 17.07 50.29 74.18
N ASP A 50 15.93 49.62 74.15
CA ASP A 50 14.67 50.16 74.66
C ASP A 50 14.57 50.07 76.19
N VAL A 51 15.19 49.04 76.78
CA VAL A 51 15.44 48.97 78.23
C VAL A 51 16.41 50.08 78.65
N ALA A 52 17.51 50.27 77.94
CA ALA A 52 18.49 51.33 78.25
C ALA A 52 17.90 52.74 78.12
N ARG A 53 16.88 52.93 77.28
CA ARG A 53 16.14 54.19 77.10
C ARG A 53 14.96 54.37 78.06
N GLY A 54 14.69 53.39 78.93
CA GLY A 54 13.60 53.42 79.92
C GLY A 54 12.20 53.33 79.31
N VAL A 55 12.09 52.92 78.05
CA VAL A 55 10.81 52.78 77.33
C VAL A 55 10.08 51.49 77.74
N LEU A 56 10.85 50.47 78.17
CA LEU A 56 10.33 49.17 78.59
C LEU A 56 10.78 48.85 80.02
N SER A 57 9.88 48.30 80.83
CA SER A 57 10.22 47.84 82.18
C SER A 57 11.14 46.61 82.12
N GLU A 58 12.04 46.43 83.09
CA GLU A 58 12.93 45.26 83.14
C GLU A 58 12.14 43.94 83.20
N ALA A 59 11.00 43.93 83.87
CA ALA A 59 10.12 42.76 83.96
C ALA A 59 9.53 42.39 82.59
N ASP A 60 9.06 43.37 81.82
CA ASP A 60 8.51 43.15 80.48
C ASP A 60 9.59 42.74 79.48
N ALA A 61 10.78 43.33 79.58
CA ALA A 61 11.93 42.99 78.75
C ALA A 61 12.34 41.52 78.91
N THR A 62 12.33 41.01 80.14
CA THR A 62 12.69 39.62 80.43
C THR A 62 11.71 38.65 79.78
N ARG A 63 10.42 38.99 79.76
CA ARG A 63 9.36 38.19 79.13
C ARG A 63 9.49 38.18 77.60
N VAL A 64 9.69 39.34 76.98
CA VAL A 64 9.88 39.46 75.52
C VAL A 64 11.17 38.74 75.07
N LYS A 65 12.25 38.88 75.84
CA LYS A 65 13.53 38.20 75.58
C LYS A 65 13.38 36.67 75.58
N ALA A 66 12.60 36.12 76.51
CA ALA A 66 12.35 34.68 76.57
C ALA A 66 11.55 34.18 75.34
N GLU A 67 10.57 34.96 74.87
CA GLU A 67 9.78 34.61 73.69
C GLU A 67 10.62 34.70 72.40
N VAL A 68 11.41 35.77 72.22
CA VAL A 68 12.29 35.92 71.05
C VAL A 68 13.39 34.84 71.06
N ALA A 69 13.98 34.53 72.22
CA ALA A 69 14.97 33.44 72.33
C ALA A 69 14.36 32.08 71.96
N ARG A 70 13.11 31.81 72.33
CA ARG A 70 12.40 30.59 71.91
C ARG A 70 12.20 30.56 70.39
N ARG A 71 11.78 31.67 69.78
CA ARG A 71 11.61 31.78 68.32
C ARG A 71 12.93 31.63 67.55
N VAL A 72 14.03 32.15 68.10
CA VAL A 72 15.40 31.94 67.56
C VAL A 72 15.75 30.45 67.56
N LEU A 73 15.49 29.73 68.66
CA LEU A 73 15.77 28.30 68.75
C LEU A 73 14.87 27.48 67.81
N GLU A 74 13.61 27.86 67.64
CA GLU A 74 12.69 27.22 66.69
C GLU A 74 13.13 27.46 65.22
N ALA A 75 13.54 28.69 64.88
CA ALA A 75 14.10 29.03 63.57
C ALA A 75 15.45 28.32 63.30
N ASP A 76 16.33 28.21 64.31
CA ASP A 76 17.60 27.47 64.21
C ASP A 76 17.36 25.97 64.00
N ARG A 77 16.40 25.37 64.72
CA ARG A 77 15.98 23.98 64.48
C ARG A 77 15.39 23.78 63.09
N ALA A 78 14.59 24.73 62.60
CA ALA A 78 14.04 24.69 61.24
C ALA A 78 15.16 24.80 60.19
N LEU A 79 16.17 25.65 60.41
CA LEU A 79 17.38 25.75 59.58
C LEU A 79 18.20 24.47 59.56
N GLN A 80 18.42 23.85 60.73
CA GLN A 80 19.15 22.59 60.84
C GLN A 80 18.38 21.45 60.16
N ALA A 81 17.05 21.40 60.30
CA ALA A 81 16.19 20.45 59.62
C ALA A 81 16.19 20.64 58.09
N SER A 82 16.16 21.89 57.60
CA SER A 82 16.27 22.19 56.17
C SER A 82 17.66 21.90 55.60
N SER A 83 18.71 22.11 56.41
CA SER A 83 20.10 21.82 56.01
C SER A 83 20.40 20.32 55.99
N GLY A 84 19.68 19.52 56.79
CA GLY A 84 19.77 18.06 56.79
C GLY A 84 18.96 17.36 55.68
N GLY A 85 18.10 18.10 54.96
CA GLY A 85 17.11 17.53 54.04
C GLY A 85 17.55 17.26 52.60
N THR A 86 18.67 17.81 52.13
CA THR A 86 19.20 17.50 50.80
C THR A 86 20.70 17.70 50.76
N ALA A 87 21.45 16.74 51.32
CA ALA A 87 22.79 16.50 50.81
C ALA A 87 22.62 16.05 49.35
N ALA A 88 22.71 17.00 48.40
CA ALA A 88 22.79 16.68 46.99
C ALA A 88 23.85 15.57 46.86
N THR A 89 23.41 14.38 46.45
CA THR A 89 24.31 13.23 46.33
C THR A 89 25.42 13.67 45.37
N ARG A 90 26.66 13.73 45.87
CA ARG A 90 27.82 14.19 45.09
C ARG A 90 28.04 13.36 43.80
N GLY A 91 27.32 12.24 43.63
CA GLY A 91 27.32 11.38 42.45
C GLY A 91 26.16 11.59 41.45
N GLY A 92 25.15 12.43 41.73
CA GLY A 92 24.01 12.65 40.81
C GLY A 92 24.41 13.03 39.38
N PRO A 93 25.31 14.01 39.18
CA PRO A 93 25.78 14.39 37.85
C PRO A 93 26.58 13.30 37.14
N LEU A 94 27.30 12.45 37.89
CA LEU A 94 28.07 11.33 37.34
C LEU A 94 27.13 10.21 36.85
N VAL A 95 26.11 9.87 37.64
CA VAL A 95 25.09 8.88 37.25
C VAL A 95 24.33 9.34 36.01
N LEU A 96 23.97 10.64 35.93
CA LEU A 96 23.33 11.21 34.75
C LEU A 96 24.26 11.16 33.52
N GLY A 97 25.53 11.55 33.68
CA GLY A 97 26.51 11.49 32.60
C GLY A 97 26.73 10.08 32.07
N LEU A 98 26.89 9.10 32.96
CA LEU A 98 26.99 7.68 32.58
C LEU A 98 25.72 7.17 31.90
N GLY A 99 24.54 7.58 32.38
CA GLY A 99 23.27 7.27 31.74
C GLY A 99 23.19 7.80 30.32
N LEU A 100 23.54 9.07 30.09
CA LEU A 100 23.54 9.69 28.75
C LEU A 100 24.50 9.00 27.79
N VAL A 101 25.71 8.67 28.25
CA VAL A 101 26.69 7.92 27.44
C VAL A 101 26.16 6.52 27.11
N ALA A 102 25.60 5.82 28.09
CA ALA A 102 25.00 4.50 27.88
C ALA A 102 23.82 4.55 26.89
N THR A 103 22.99 5.60 26.93
CA THR A 103 21.90 5.80 25.98
C THR A 103 22.43 6.01 24.55
N ILE A 104 23.43 6.88 24.35
CA ILE A 104 24.01 7.12 23.02
C ILE A 104 24.68 5.85 22.48
N ALA A 105 25.48 5.17 23.32
CA ALA A 105 26.14 3.93 22.94
C ALA A 105 25.12 2.82 22.63
N GLY A 106 24.05 2.72 23.42
CA GLY A 106 22.96 1.79 23.20
C GLY A 106 22.23 2.06 21.88
N ALA A 107 21.90 3.32 21.59
CA ALA A 107 21.28 3.71 20.33
C ALA A 107 22.17 3.34 19.13
N PHE A 108 23.48 3.58 19.23
CA PHE A 108 24.44 3.20 18.20
C PHE A 108 24.52 1.68 18.03
N ALA A 109 24.59 0.92 19.13
CA ALA A 109 24.64 -0.54 19.10
C ALA A 109 23.36 -1.15 18.49
N VAL A 110 22.19 -0.61 18.84
CA VAL A 110 20.91 -1.02 18.24
C VAL A 110 20.93 -0.74 16.74
N TYR A 111 21.25 0.49 16.32
CA TYR A 111 21.33 0.79 14.88
C TYR A 111 22.36 -0.10 14.17
N TRP A 112 23.49 -0.41 14.79
CA TRP A 112 24.47 -1.30 14.20
C TRP A 112 23.95 -2.73 14.00
N GLN A 113 23.05 -3.19 14.87
CA GLN A 113 22.48 -4.53 14.82
C GLN A 113 21.28 -4.65 13.86
N ILE A 114 20.40 -3.64 13.81
CA ILE A 114 19.14 -3.69 13.03
C ILE A 114 19.07 -2.71 11.87
N GLY A 115 19.97 -1.73 11.81
CA GLY A 115 20.03 -0.74 10.74
C GLY A 115 20.78 -1.25 9.51
N ALA A 116 21.00 -0.35 8.56
CA ALA A 116 21.75 -0.62 7.34
C ALA A 116 23.02 0.26 7.25
N PRO A 117 24.07 -0.02 8.05
CA PRO A 117 25.30 0.75 8.00
C PRO A 117 25.93 0.70 6.60
N GLY A 118 26.25 1.88 6.05
CA GLY A 118 26.87 1.99 4.73
C GLY A 118 25.89 2.01 3.56
N TYR A 119 24.59 1.86 3.80
CA TYR A 119 23.58 2.07 2.77
C TYR A 119 23.58 3.56 2.36
N PRO A 120 23.83 3.89 1.09
CA PRO A 120 23.81 5.27 0.63
C PRO A 120 22.37 5.80 0.65
N ASP A 121 22.24 7.12 0.70
CA ASP A 121 20.96 7.74 0.35
C ASP A 121 20.64 7.33 -1.10
N LEU A 122 19.39 6.95 -1.39
CA LEU A 122 18.91 6.61 -2.73
C LEU A 122 18.04 7.75 -3.30
N PRO A 123 18.65 8.79 -3.90
CA PRO A 123 17.90 9.82 -4.61
C PRO A 123 16.91 9.23 -5.61
N LEU A 124 15.84 9.97 -5.90
CA LEU A 124 14.80 9.52 -6.82
C LEU A 124 15.39 9.07 -8.17
N GLN A 125 16.33 9.82 -8.73
CA GLN A 125 16.97 9.48 -10.00
C GLN A 125 17.70 8.14 -9.95
N THR A 126 18.52 7.92 -8.92
CA THR A 126 19.21 6.63 -8.73
C THR A 126 18.24 5.47 -8.58
N ARG A 127 17.09 5.67 -7.92
CA ARG A 127 16.04 4.63 -7.83
C ARG A 127 15.44 4.30 -9.19
N VAL A 128 15.23 5.30 -10.04
CA VAL A 128 14.75 5.09 -11.42
C VAL A 128 15.78 4.32 -12.23
N GLU A 129 17.06 4.74 -12.19
CA GLU A 129 18.16 4.06 -12.89
C GLU A 129 18.31 2.60 -12.46
N LEU A 130 18.20 2.30 -11.15
CA LEU A 130 18.24 0.93 -10.64
C LEU A 130 17.07 0.07 -11.15
N VAL A 131 15.87 0.65 -11.26
CA VAL A 131 14.70 -0.07 -11.81
C VAL A 131 14.86 -0.31 -13.32
N GLU A 132 15.39 0.66 -14.06
CA GLU A 132 15.66 0.52 -15.49
C GLU A 132 16.75 -0.52 -15.76
N GLU A 133 17.84 -0.50 -15.00
CA GLU A 133 18.91 -1.50 -15.06
C GLU A 133 18.37 -2.89 -14.74
N ALA A 134 17.60 -3.04 -13.64
CA ALA A 134 16.98 -4.30 -13.28
C ALA A 134 16.02 -4.82 -14.36
N ARG A 135 15.27 -3.93 -15.03
CA ARG A 135 14.39 -4.28 -16.16
C ARG A 135 15.19 -4.75 -17.37
N ALA A 136 16.31 -4.10 -17.66
CA ALA A 136 17.18 -4.41 -18.80
C ALA A 136 17.99 -5.69 -18.58
N SER A 137 18.36 -6.00 -17.34
CA SER A 137 19.09 -7.20 -16.95
C SER A 137 18.19 -8.37 -16.52
N ARG A 138 16.91 -8.34 -16.90
CA ARG A 138 15.96 -9.41 -16.60
C ARG A 138 16.41 -10.72 -17.27
N PRO A 139 16.42 -11.86 -16.54
CA PRO A 139 16.69 -13.16 -17.14
C PRO A 139 15.72 -13.42 -18.28
N ASP A 140 16.26 -13.95 -19.38
CA ASP A 140 15.45 -14.42 -20.50
C ASP A 140 14.65 -15.68 -20.11
N GLN A 141 13.69 -16.08 -20.95
CA GLN A 141 12.85 -17.25 -20.67
C GLN A 141 13.67 -18.53 -20.40
N THR A 142 14.76 -18.76 -21.15
CA THR A 142 15.52 -20.01 -21.04
C THR A 142 16.36 -20.04 -19.78
N GLU A 143 16.96 -18.92 -19.41
CA GLU A 143 17.68 -18.72 -18.15
C GLU A 143 16.73 -18.92 -16.96
N ALA A 144 15.60 -18.20 -16.94
CA ALA A 144 14.62 -18.28 -15.86
C ALA A 144 14.09 -19.70 -15.63
N GLU A 145 13.82 -20.45 -16.70
CA GLU A 145 13.38 -21.85 -16.61
C GLU A 145 14.44 -22.84 -16.12
N THR A 146 15.72 -22.48 -16.27
CA THR A 146 16.86 -23.29 -15.80
C THR A 146 17.06 -23.09 -14.30
N ASP A 147 16.78 -21.89 -13.80
CA ASP A 147 16.87 -21.53 -12.38
C ASP A 147 15.73 -22.12 -11.52
N VAL A 148 14.67 -22.64 -12.15
CA VAL A 148 13.59 -23.34 -11.42
C VAL A 148 14.09 -24.67 -10.86
N THR A 149 14.42 -24.66 -9.56
CA THR A 149 14.96 -25.82 -8.82
C THR A 149 13.91 -26.81 -8.31
N VAL A 150 12.69 -26.35 -8.04
CA VAL A 150 11.59 -27.18 -7.54
C VAL A 150 10.40 -27.06 -8.48
N ARG A 151 10.02 -28.19 -9.08
CA ARG A 151 8.82 -28.28 -9.92
C ARG A 151 7.77 -29.10 -9.17
N PRO A 152 6.59 -28.55 -8.88
CA PRO A 152 5.49 -29.34 -8.33
C PRO A 152 5.17 -30.47 -9.32
N ARG A 153 5.46 -31.71 -8.95
CA ARG A 153 5.15 -32.85 -9.79
C ARG A 153 3.71 -33.25 -9.52
N ILE A 154 2.83 -32.94 -10.46
CA ILE A 154 1.51 -33.57 -10.50
C ILE A 154 1.76 -35.00 -10.98
N GLU A 155 1.40 -36.00 -10.18
CA GLU A 155 1.54 -37.39 -10.58
C GLU A 155 0.53 -37.66 -11.71
N PRO A 156 0.99 -37.87 -12.96
CA PRO A 156 0.07 -37.95 -14.07
C PRO A 156 -0.62 -39.32 -14.07
N ASP A 157 -1.84 -39.34 -14.59
CA ASP A 157 -2.51 -40.59 -14.94
C ASP A 157 -1.63 -41.36 -15.97
N PRO A 158 -1.23 -42.62 -15.69
CA PRO A 158 -0.40 -43.41 -16.60
C PRO A 158 -0.99 -43.53 -18.01
N GLU A 159 -2.31 -43.54 -18.15
CA GLU A 159 -2.96 -43.58 -19.46
C GLU A 159 -2.71 -42.29 -20.25
N ARG A 160 -2.80 -41.13 -19.58
CA ARG A 160 -2.53 -39.83 -20.19
C ARG A 160 -1.07 -39.70 -20.59
N GLU A 161 -0.15 -40.13 -19.73
CA GLU A 161 1.29 -40.12 -20.05
C GLU A 161 1.57 -40.97 -21.30
N ALA A 162 0.98 -42.15 -21.41
CA ALA A 162 1.11 -43.01 -22.59
C ALA A 162 0.55 -42.36 -23.87
N LEU A 163 -0.57 -41.64 -23.78
CA LEU A 163 -1.14 -40.90 -24.91
C LEU A 163 -0.21 -39.76 -25.37
N VAL A 164 0.41 -39.03 -24.44
CA VAL A 164 1.37 -37.96 -24.79
C VAL A 164 2.62 -38.53 -25.45
N VAL A 165 3.12 -39.68 -25.01
CA VAL A 165 4.24 -40.36 -25.67
C VAL A 165 3.89 -40.75 -27.12
N GLN A 166 2.68 -41.26 -27.35
CA GLN A 166 2.21 -41.55 -28.71
C GLN A 166 2.10 -40.27 -29.55
N LEU A 167 1.55 -39.20 -28.97
CA LEU A 167 1.41 -37.91 -29.64
C LEU A 167 2.78 -37.35 -30.05
N ARG A 168 3.78 -37.35 -29.15
CA ARG A 168 5.17 -36.96 -29.48
C ARG A 168 5.71 -37.75 -30.68
N THR A 169 5.50 -39.06 -30.69
CA THR A 169 5.94 -39.94 -31.79
C THR A 169 5.27 -39.60 -33.12
N VAL A 170 3.98 -39.25 -33.10
CA VAL A 170 3.25 -38.80 -34.29
C VAL A 170 3.80 -37.46 -34.78
N MET A 171 4.06 -36.53 -33.86
CA MET A 171 4.57 -35.20 -34.18
C MET A 171 5.98 -35.21 -34.77
N GLU A 172 6.82 -36.21 -34.47
CA GLU A 172 8.11 -36.41 -35.16
C GLU A 172 7.95 -36.59 -36.68
N ARG A 173 6.83 -37.21 -37.11
CA ARG A 173 6.55 -37.45 -38.54
C ARG A 173 5.74 -36.32 -39.17
N ARG A 174 5.06 -35.52 -38.36
CA ARG A 174 4.16 -34.43 -38.80
C ARG A 174 4.44 -33.16 -37.98
N PRO A 175 5.65 -32.57 -38.09
CA PRO A 175 6.06 -31.46 -37.22
C PRO A 175 5.27 -30.17 -37.47
N ASP A 176 4.67 -30.03 -38.65
CA ASP A 176 3.90 -28.84 -39.05
C ASP A 176 2.37 -29.06 -39.00
N ASP A 177 1.91 -30.12 -38.32
CA ASP A 177 0.48 -30.37 -38.09
C ASP A 177 -0.04 -29.46 -36.97
N THR A 178 -0.73 -28.38 -37.32
CA THR A 178 -1.22 -27.37 -36.36
C THR A 178 -2.17 -27.96 -35.31
N GLN A 179 -3.05 -28.88 -35.71
CA GLN A 179 -3.93 -29.58 -34.77
C GLN A 179 -3.12 -30.46 -33.81
N GLY A 180 -2.11 -31.15 -34.32
CA GLY A 180 -1.19 -31.95 -33.52
C GLY A 180 -0.38 -31.12 -32.52
N LEU A 181 0.09 -29.93 -32.94
CA LEU A 181 0.81 -29.00 -32.06
C LEU A 181 -0.07 -28.44 -30.95
N ALA A 182 -1.32 -28.05 -31.26
CA ALA A 182 -2.27 -27.58 -30.26
C ALA A 182 -2.55 -28.66 -29.20
N LEU A 183 -2.79 -29.90 -29.63
CA LEU A 183 -2.97 -31.03 -28.71
C LEU A 183 -1.71 -31.30 -27.90
N LEU A 184 -0.52 -31.19 -28.50
CA LEU A 184 0.74 -31.42 -27.81
C LEU A 184 0.95 -30.35 -26.72
N ALA A 185 0.75 -29.08 -27.04
CA ALA A 185 0.87 -27.98 -26.08
C ALA A 185 -0.04 -28.19 -24.86
N GLN A 186 -1.33 -28.44 -25.09
CA GLN A 186 -2.31 -28.63 -24.01
C GLN A 186 -1.98 -29.85 -23.14
N ASN A 187 -1.66 -30.99 -23.75
CA ASN A 187 -1.40 -32.21 -22.99
C ASN A 187 -0.06 -32.14 -22.24
N GLU A 188 0.96 -31.51 -22.80
CA GLU A 188 2.23 -31.27 -22.09
C GLU A 188 2.02 -30.36 -20.88
N ALA A 189 1.24 -29.29 -21.03
CA ALA A 189 0.88 -28.41 -19.91
C ALA A 189 0.11 -29.16 -18.83
N ALA A 190 -0.84 -30.03 -19.21
CA ALA A 190 -1.59 -30.87 -18.28
C ALA A 190 -0.73 -31.89 -17.51
N LEU A 191 0.42 -32.29 -18.07
CA LEU A 191 1.43 -33.12 -17.39
C LEU A 191 2.41 -32.30 -16.55
N GLY A 192 2.29 -30.97 -16.53
CA GLY A 192 3.25 -30.06 -15.89
C GLY A 192 4.55 -29.87 -16.68
N ASN A 193 4.64 -30.36 -17.92
CA ASN A 193 5.80 -30.20 -18.80
C ASN A 193 5.74 -28.85 -19.54
N PHE A 194 5.63 -27.74 -18.79
CA PHE A 194 5.38 -26.41 -19.36
C PHE A 194 6.43 -25.96 -20.38
N ARG A 195 7.70 -26.34 -20.21
CA ARG A 195 8.75 -26.06 -21.21
C ARG A 195 8.44 -26.72 -22.56
N ALA A 196 8.00 -27.98 -22.58
CA ALA A 196 7.62 -28.66 -23.81
C ALA A 196 6.33 -28.06 -24.40
N ALA A 197 5.38 -27.71 -23.52
CA ALA A 197 4.14 -27.07 -23.91
C ALA A 197 4.35 -25.75 -24.66
N ARG A 198 5.14 -24.82 -24.10
CA ARG A 198 5.41 -23.52 -24.74
C ARG A 198 6.17 -23.66 -26.08
N LEU A 199 6.99 -24.69 -26.23
CA LEU A 199 7.73 -24.93 -27.49
C LEU A 199 6.75 -25.38 -28.59
N ALA A 200 5.81 -26.27 -28.25
CA ALA A 200 4.74 -26.68 -29.16
C ALA A 200 3.81 -25.49 -29.50
N GLN A 201 3.43 -24.70 -28.50
CA GLN A 201 2.57 -23.52 -28.67
C GLN A 201 3.24 -22.43 -29.51
N GLY A 202 4.52 -22.13 -29.29
CA GLY A 202 5.27 -21.18 -30.10
C GLY A 202 5.33 -21.62 -31.56
N ARG A 203 5.59 -22.92 -31.82
CA ARG A 203 5.58 -23.46 -33.17
C ARG A 203 4.19 -23.40 -33.82
N LEU A 204 3.13 -23.63 -33.05
CA LEU A 204 1.75 -23.46 -33.53
C LEU A 204 1.51 -22.02 -33.99
N ILE A 205 1.88 -21.03 -33.17
CA ILE A 205 1.72 -19.60 -33.51
C ILE A 205 2.53 -19.25 -34.77
N ASP A 206 3.76 -19.74 -34.89
CA ASP A 206 4.59 -19.52 -36.08
C ASP A 206 3.91 -20.02 -37.37
N LEU A 207 3.22 -21.17 -37.30
CA LEU A 207 2.54 -21.77 -38.45
C LEU A 207 1.19 -21.10 -38.76
N LEU A 208 0.47 -20.64 -37.75
CA LEU A 208 -0.78 -19.88 -37.93
C LEU A 208 -0.50 -18.48 -38.49
N GLY A 209 0.62 -17.86 -38.11
CA GLY A 209 0.97 -16.51 -38.52
C GLY A 209 -0.13 -15.50 -38.17
N ALA A 210 -0.75 -14.90 -39.18
CA ALA A 210 -1.82 -13.91 -38.99
C ALA A 210 -3.13 -14.51 -38.45
N GLU A 211 -3.30 -15.84 -38.51
CA GLU A 211 -4.49 -16.52 -37.95
C GLU A 211 -4.36 -16.77 -36.43
N ALA A 212 -3.22 -16.42 -35.82
CA ALA A 212 -3.04 -16.56 -34.38
C ALA A 212 -3.95 -15.59 -33.61
N THR A 213 -4.79 -16.13 -32.73
CA THR A 213 -5.72 -15.37 -31.87
C THR A 213 -5.07 -14.93 -30.56
N ALA A 214 -5.72 -14.02 -29.82
CA ALA A 214 -5.29 -13.62 -28.48
C ALA A 214 -5.10 -14.83 -27.54
N ALA A 215 -6.01 -15.81 -27.60
CA ALA A 215 -5.95 -17.03 -26.79
C ALA A 215 -4.64 -17.79 -27.00
N HIS A 216 -4.15 -17.92 -28.25
CA HIS A 216 -2.89 -18.61 -28.49
C HIS A 216 -1.70 -17.93 -27.80
N TYR A 217 -1.65 -16.60 -27.83
CA TYR A 217 -0.61 -15.82 -27.18
C TYR A 217 -0.72 -15.83 -25.65
N VAL A 218 -1.94 -15.82 -25.11
CA VAL A 218 -2.18 -15.98 -23.66
C VAL A 218 -1.71 -17.34 -23.17
N ASP A 219 -2.07 -18.42 -23.87
CA ASP A 219 -1.63 -19.78 -23.54
C ASP A 219 -0.09 -19.87 -23.58
N LEU A 220 0.54 -19.26 -24.58
CA LEU A 220 2.00 -19.21 -24.68
C LEU A 220 2.63 -18.51 -23.48
N ALA A 221 2.12 -17.33 -23.13
CA ALA A 221 2.59 -16.55 -21.99
C ALA A 221 2.40 -17.31 -20.67
N GLU A 222 1.24 -17.90 -20.43
CA GLU A 222 0.98 -18.69 -19.23
C GLU A 222 1.92 -19.89 -19.13
N MET A 223 2.10 -20.64 -20.23
CA MET A 223 3.05 -21.77 -20.25
C MET A 223 4.49 -21.29 -19.99
N MET A 224 4.90 -20.14 -20.50
CA MET A 224 6.20 -19.53 -20.21
C MET A 224 6.34 -19.17 -18.72
N VAL A 225 5.34 -18.50 -18.14
CA VAL A 225 5.35 -18.09 -16.74
C VAL A 225 5.40 -19.33 -15.83
N LEU A 226 4.61 -20.36 -16.11
CA LEU A 226 4.60 -21.61 -15.35
C LEU A 226 5.92 -22.38 -15.49
N ALA A 227 6.50 -22.40 -16.70
CA ALA A 227 7.82 -23.02 -16.92
C ALA A 227 8.94 -22.31 -16.16
N ALA A 228 8.82 -20.99 -15.97
CA ALA A 228 9.73 -20.13 -15.21
C ALA A 228 9.36 -20.00 -13.71
N GLY A 229 8.47 -20.86 -13.20
CA GLY A 229 8.14 -20.90 -11.77
C GLY A 229 7.35 -19.68 -11.27
N GLY A 230 6.59 -19.03 -12.14
CA GLY A 230 5.77 -17.85 -11.83
C GLY A 230 6.40 -16.52 -12.23
N TYR A 231 7.64 -16.51 -12.72
CA TYR A 231 8.30 -15.31 -13.23
C TYR A 231 7.78 -14.93 -14.63
N VAL A 232 7.48 -13.65 -14.85
CA VAL A 232 7.12 -13.11 -16.18
C VAL A 232 8.36 -12.60 -16.89
N SER A 233 8.91 -13.44 -17.77
CA SER A 233 10.08 -13.13 -18.60
C SER A 233 9.79 -12.07 -19.68
N PRO A 234 10.85 -11.48 -20.30
CA PRO A 234 10.68 -10.59 -21.44
C PRO A 234 9.92 -11.21 -22.62
N GLU A 235 10.10 -12.50 -22.89
CA GLU A 235 9.37 -13.21 -23.95
C GLU A 235 7.91 -13.47 -23.57
N ALA A 236 7.62 -13.79 -22.32
CA ALA A 236 6.25 -13.89 -21.83
C ALA A 236 5.54 -12.53 -21.90
N GLU A 237 6.23 -11.45 -21.54
CA GLU A 237 5.74 -10.07 -21.71
C GLU A 237 5.40 -9.77 -23.18
N ALA A 238 6.27 -10.15 -24.12
CA ALA A 238 5.99 -9.95 -25.55
C ALA A 238 4.72 -10.71 -26.01
N ALA A 239 4.52 -11.95 -25.55
CA ALA A 239 3.31 -12.70 -25.82
C ALA A 239 2.06 -12.06 -25.17
N LEU A 240 2.15 -11.56 -23.95
CA LEU A 240 1.06 -10.82 -23.29
C LEU A 240 0.69 -9.54 -24.04
N ILE A 241 1.69 -8.80 -24.53
CA ILE A 241 1.47 -7.59 -25.34
C ILE A 241 0.73 -7.97 -26.63
N ALA A 242 1.18 -8.99 -27.36
CA ALA A 242 0.51 -9.45 -28.57
C ALA A 242 -0.95 -9.88 -28.30
N ALA A 243 -1.21 -10.56 -27.18
CA ALA A 243 -2.56 -10.90 -26.77
C ALA A 243 -3.43 -9.66 -26.51
N LEU A 244 -2.91 -8.68 -25.76
CA LEU A 244 -3.63 -7.44 -25.41
C LEU A 244 -3.82 -6.49 -26.59
N GLU A 245 -2.98 -6.55 -27.62
CA GLU A 245 -3.17 -5.83 -28.88
C GLU A 245 -4.36 -6.37 -29.67
N ILE A 246 -4.58 -7.70 -29.65
CA ILE A 246 -5.71 -8.36 -30.29
C ILE A 246 -6.98 -8.21 -29.46
N GLU A 247 -6.89 -8.50 -28.16
CA GLU A 247 -8.00 -8.47 -27.22
C GLU A 247 -7.62 -7.69 -25.95
N PRO A 248 -7.81 -6.35 -25.94
CA PRO A 248 -7.48 -5.52 -24.78
C PRO A 248 -8.23 -5.90 -23.51
N GLY A 249 -9.36 -6.61 -23.65
CA GLY A 249 -10.27 -7.11 -22.62
C GLY A 249 -9.79 -8.37 -21.88
N ASN A 250 -8.77 -9.05 -22.40
CA ASN A 250 -8.44 -10.40 -21.94
C ASN A 250 -7.99 -10.42 -20.47
N GLY A 251 -8.79 -11.08 -19.62
CA GLY A 251 -8.58 -11.07 -18.17
C GLY A 251 -7.30 -11.75 -17.71
N THR A 252 -6.95 -12.89 -18.31
CA THR A 252 -5.70 -13.62 -18.01
C THR A 252 -4.48 -12.79 -18.40
N ALA A 253 -4.51 -12.16 -19.58
CA ALA A 253 -3.40 -11.30 -20.02
C ALA A 253 -3.21 -10.10 -19.08
N ARG A 254 -4.31 -9.44 -18.67
CA ARG A 254 -4.28 -8.33 -17.71
C ARG A 254 -3.78 -8.76 -16.34
N TYR A 255 -4.16 -9.95 -15.86
CA TYR A 255 -3.66 -10.51 -14.62
C TYR A 255 -2.13 -10.63 -14.65
N TYR A 256 -1.58 -11.28 -15.68
CA TYR A 256 -0.14 -11.45 -15.82
C TYR A 256 0.60 -10.13 -16.07
N ALA A 257 0.00 -9.17 -16.77
CA ALA A 257 0.57 -7.83 -16.91
C ALA A 257 0.72 -7.13 -15.54
N GLY A 258 -0.29 -7.23 -14.67
CA GLY A 258 -0.19 -6.72 -13.30
C GLY A 258 0.86 -7.48 -12.48
N LEU A 259 0.93 -8.82 -12.58
CA LEU A 259 1.94 -9.63 -11.90
C LEU A 259 3.35 -9.23 -12.32
N MET A 260 3.57 -9.03 -13.62
CA MET A 260 4.84 -8.59 -14.19
C MET A 260 5.27 -7.22 -13.62
N TYR A 261 4.36 -6.26 -13.49
CA TYR A 261 4.68 -4.96 -12.88
C TYR A 261 4.95 -5.08 -11.38
N ALA A 262 4.21 -5.92 -10.66
CA ALA A 262 4.45 -6.17 -9.24
C ALA A 262 5.85 -6.78 -9.00
N GLN A 263 6.23 -7.78 -9.80
CA GLN A 263 7.56 -8.41 -9.76
C GLN A 263 8.70 -7.44 -10.06
N GLN A 264 8.46 -6.44 -10.91
CA GLN A 264 9.43 -5.40 -11.26
C GLN A 264 9.52 -4.24 -10.24
N GLY A 265 8.80 -4.32 -9.11
CA GLY A 265 8.77 -3.24 -8.13
C GLY A 265 8.04 -2.00 -8.65
N ARG A 266 7.07 -2.17 -9.56
CA ARG A 266 6.18 -1.12 -10.09
C ARG A 266 4.73 -1.32 -9.61
N PRO A 267 4.48 -1.29 -8.29
CA PRO A 267 3.14 -1.44 -7.74
C PRO A 267 2.20 -0.32 -8.20
N ASP A 268 2.75 0.86 -8.54
CA ASP A 268 2.04 1.99 -9.13
C ASP A 268 1.38 1.66 -10.47
N LEU A 269 1.96 0.73 -11.25
CA LEU A 269 1.38 0.24 -12.50
C LEU A 269 0.56 -1.04 -12.31
N ALA A 270 0.98 -1.92 -11.40
CA ALA A 270 0.28 -3.18 -11.12
C ALA A 270 -1.09 -2.96 -10.48
N TYR A 271 -1.16 -2.11 -9.46
CA TYR A 271 -2.37 -1.84 -8.68
C TYR A 271 -3.57 -1.43 -9.54
N PRO A 272 -3.50 -0.40 -10.40
CA PRO A 272 -4.65 0.02 -11.19
C PRO A 272 -5.13 -1.08 -12.16
N ILE A 273 -4.22 -1.89 -12.72
CA ILE A 273 -4.58 -3.02 -13.59
C ILE A 273 -5.40 -4.05 -12.82
N TRP A 274 -4.90 -4.50 -11.66
CA TRP A 274 -5.60 -5.50 -10.85
C TRP A 274 -6.88 -4.98 -10.21
N ARG A 275 -6.92 -3.71 -9.78
CA ARG A 275 -8.14 -3.10 -9.25
C ARG A 275 -9.24 -3.07 -10.29
N ASN A 276 -8.94 -2.63 -11.51
CA ASN A 276 -9.92 -2.57 -12.59
C ASN A 276 -10.32 -3.98 -13.03
N LEU A 277 -9.37 -4.91 -13.12
CA LEU A 277 -9.65 -6.30 -13.44
C LEU A 277 -10.57 -6.93 -12.38
N LEU A 278 -10.30 -6.73 -11.08
CA LEU A 278 -11.16 -7.20 -9.98
C LEU A 278 -12.58 -6.65 -10.10
N ALA A 279 -12.70 -5.35 -10.40
CA ALA A 279 -13.98 -4.69 -10.62
C ALA A 279 -14.73 -5.31 -11.81
N GLU A 280 -14.05 -5.56 -12.93
CA GLU A 280 -14.67 -6.01 -14.18
C GLU A 280 -14.99 -7.51 -14.22
N SER A 281 -14.37 -8.31 -13.36
CA SER A 281 -14.43 -9.78 -13.38
C SER A 281 -15.79 -10.37 -13.00
N THR A 282 -16.01 -11.61 -13.44
CA THR A 282 -17.05 -12.50 -12.91
C THR A 282 -16.57 -13.19 -11.62
N PRO A 283 -17.47 -13.62 -10.71
CA PRO A 283 -17.07 -14.22 -9.42
C PRO A 283 -16.24 -15.51 -9.52
N ASP A 284 -16.29 -16.20 -10.65
CA ASP A 284 -15.61 -17.47 -10.95
C ASP A 284 -14.30 -17.30 -11.74
N ALA A 285 -13.90 -16.06 -12.05
CA ALA A 285 -12.71 -15.81 -12.84
C ALA A 285 -11.43 -16.33 -12.15
N PRO A 286 -10.54 -17.05 -12.88
CA PRO A 286 -9.43 -17.80 -12.28
C PRO A 286 -8.34 -16.93 -11.64
N TRP A 287 -8.21 -15.68 -12.08
CA TRP A 287 -7.23 -14.71 -11.56
C TRP A 287 -7.66 -14.03 -10.26
N LEU A 288 -8.91 -14.21 -9.80
CA LEU A 288 -9.42 -13.51 -8.63
C LEU A 288 -8.68 -13.88 -7.35
N GLU A 289 -8.53 -15.16 -7.05
CA GLU A 289 -7.85 -15.61 -5.84
C GLU A 289 -6.38 -15.15 -5.79
N PRO A 290 -5.58 -15.34 -6.85
CA PRO A 290 -4.23 -14.79 -6.89
C PRO A 290 -4.15 -13.27 -6.66
N ILE A 291 -5.08 -12.50 -7.23
CA ILE A 291 -5.15 -11.04 -7.03
C ILE A 291 -5.49 -10.71 -5.57
N ARG A 292 -6.53 -11.34 -5.00
CA ARG A 292 -6.97 -11.10 -3.61
C ARG A 292 -5.87 -11.33 -2.59
N LEU A 293 -5.01 -12.33 -2.84
CA LEU A 293 -3.88 -12.65 -1.96
C LEU A 293 -2.78 -11.57 -1.95
N GLN A 294 -2.69 -10.73 -2.98
CA GLN A 294 -1.55 -9.83 -3.20
C GLN A 294 -1.93 -8.34 -3.30
N ILE A 295 -3.19 -8.03 -3.64
CA ILE A 295 -3.58 -6.68 -4.03
C ILE A 295 -3.46 -5.66 -2.90
N GLU A 296 -3.66 -6.05 -1.63
CA GLU A 296 -3.48 -5.14 -0.49
C GLU A 296 -2.02 -4.70 -0.32
N GLU A 297 -1.07 -5.63 -0.45
CA GLU A 297 0.37 -5.31 -0.39
C GLU A 297 0.76 -4.42 -1.57
N VAL A 298 0.30 -4.76 -2.77
CA VAL A 298 0.56 -3.96 -3.97
C VAL A 298 -0.05 -2.56 -3.85
N ALA A 299 -1.26 -2.42 -3.32
CA ALA A 299 -1.91 -1.12 -3.09
C ALA A 299 -1.16 -0.28 -2.05
N PHE A 300 -0.75 -0.89 -0.93
CA PHE A 300 0.07 -0.24 0.09
C PHE A 300 1.39 0.28 -0.50
N LEU A 301 2.09 -0.52 -1.29
CA LEU A 301 3.34 -0.12 -1.94
C LEU A 301 3.13 0.94 -3.03
N ALA A 302 1.94 0.99 -3.65
CA ALA A 302 1.54 2.05 -4.57
C ALA A 302 1.17 3.37 -3.86
N GLY A 303 1.09 3.37 -2.53
CA GLY A 303 0.74 4.54 -1.72
C GLY A 303 -0.76 4.74 -1.50
N ASP A 304 -1.58 3.71 -1.80
CA ASP A 304 -3.03 3.69 -1.59
C ASP A 304 -3.39 2.56 -0.61
N PRO A 305 -3.22 2.76 0.71
CA PRO A 305 -3.44 1.72 1.72
C PRO A 305 -4.94 1.45 1.89
N ILE A 306 -5.48 0.62 1.01
CA ILE A 306 -6.87 0.19 0.98
C ILE A 306 -6.97 -1.30 1.33
N THR A 307 -8.05 -1.68 1.99
CA THR A 307 -8.33 -3.09 2.30
C THR A 307 -9.10 -3.76 1.18
N LEU A 308 -9.00 -5.08 1.05
CA LEU A 308 -9.74 -5.85 0.06
C LEU A 308 -11.25 -5.65 0.20
N ALA A 309 -11.75 -5.45 1.42
CA ALA A 309 -13.16 -5.18 1.68
C ALA A 309 -13.66 -3.86 1.06
N GLU A 310 -12.79 -2.89 0.86
CA GLU A 310 -13.10 -1.58 0.27
C GLU A 310 -12.89 -1.55 -1.25
N LEU A 311 -12.20 -2.56 -1.80
CA LEU A 311 -11.99 -2.66 -3.24
C LEU A 311 -13.28 -3.06 -3.98
N PRO A 312 -13.48 -2.57 -5.22
CA PRO A 312 -14.57 -3.02 -6.06
C PRO A 312 -14.54 -4.54 -6.22
N GLN A 313 -15.61 -5.22 -5.81
CA GLN A 313 -15.70 -6.67 -5.91
C GLN A 313 -16.38 -7.11 -7.22
N PRO A 314 -16.05 -8.31 -7.73
CA PRO A 314 -16.78 -8.92 -8.82
C PRO A 314 -18.28 -8.89 -8.53
N SER A 315 -19.06 -8.38 -9.48
CA SER A 315 -20.52 -8.30 -9.32
C SER A 315 -21.09 -9.71 -9.17
N THR A 316 -21.71 -10.01 -8.02
CA THR A 316 -22.37 -11.31 -7.74
C THR A 316 -23.70 -11.48 -8.47
N SER A 317 -24.22 -10.39 -9.00
CA SER A 317 -25.29 -10.42 -10.00
C SER A 317 -24.63 -10.53 -11.37
N PRO A 318 -25.04 -11.48 -12.24
CA PRO A 318 -24.61 -11.47 -13.63
C PRO A 318 -24.87 -10.06 -14.15
N ARG A 319 -23.83 -9.33 -14.57
CA ARG A 319 -24.07 -8.05 -15.21
C ARG A 319 -24.99 -8.32 -16.40
N PRO A 320 -26.13 -7.64 -16.53
CA PRO A 320 -26.93 -7.74 -17.72
C PRO A 320 -26.10 -7.20 -18.88
N GLY A 321 -25.66 -8.10 -19.75
CA GLY A 321 -24.82 -7.83 -20.90
C GLY A 321 -24.67 -9.11 -21.72
N PRO A 322 -24.49 -8.99 -23.04
CA PRO A 322 -24.29 -10.16 -23.88
C PRO A 322 -23.03 -10.92 -23.45
N THR A 323 -23.10 -12.25 -23.41
CA THR A 323 -21.93 -13.10 -23.19
C THR A 323 -20.91 -12.92 -24.33
N ALA A 324 -19.66 -13.33 -24.12
CA ALA A 324 -18.64 -13.29 -25.16
C ALA A 324 -19.11 -14.00 -26.45
N GLU A 325 -19.75 -15.17 -26.33
CA GLU A 325 -20.36 -15.91 -27.44
C GLU A 325 -21.49 -15.12 -28.14
N GLN A 326 -22.29 -14.36 -27.38
CA GLN A 326 -23.36 -13.52 -27.95
C GLN A 326 -22.81 -12.30 -28.68
N ILE A 327 -21.67 -11.75 -28.25
CA ILE A 327 -20.98 -10.65 -28.94
C ILE A 327 -20.36 -11.15 -30.25
N GLU A 328 -19.73 -12.33 -30.24
CA GLU A 328 -19.17 -12.97 -31.44
C GLU A 328 -20.28 -13.29 -32.45
N ALA A 329 -21.37 -13.91 -32.01
CA ALA A 329 -22.54 -14.20 -32.85
C ALA A 329 -23.16 -12.91 -33.43
N ALA A 330 -23.19 -11.81 -32.69
CA ALA A 330 -23.67 -10.52 -33.19
C ALA A 330 -22.73 -9.91 -34.25
N GLY A 331 -21.44 -10.24 -34.20
CA GLY A 331 -20.43 -9.85 -35.19
C GLY A 331 -20.69 -10.44 -36.58
N ASP A 332 -21.30 -11.62 -36.64
CA ASP A 332 -21.65 -12.33 -37.88
C ASP A 332 -23.02 -11.95 -38.46
N MET A 333 -23.83 -11.17 -37.73
CA MET A 333 -25.16 -10.73 -38.16
C MET A 333 -25.10 -9.59 -39.18
N ALA A 334 -26.12 -9.52 -40.05
CA ALA A 334 -26.33 -8.39 -40.95
C ALA A 334 -26.51 -7.07 -40.15
N PRO A 335 -26.04 -5.92 -40.68
CA PRO A 335 -26.09 -4.65 -39.95
C PRO A 335 -27.48 -4.24 -39.44
N GLU A 336 -28.51 -4.52 -40.23
CA GLU A 336 -29.90 -4.20 -39.89
C GLU A 336 -30.44 -5.08 -38.75
N ASP A 337 -30.14 -6.38 -38.78
CA ASP A 337 -30.53 -7.33 -37.73
C ASP A 337 -29.78 -7.06 -36.42
N ARG A 338 -28.51 -6.65 -36.52
CA ARG A 338 -27.71 -6.22 -35.37
C ARG A 338 -28.31 -4.97 -34.72
N MET A 339 -28.75 -4.00 -35.52
CA MET A 339 -29.39 -2.79 -34.99
C MET A 339 -30.70 -3.10 -34.26
N ALA A 340 -31.56 -3.93 -34.86
CA ALA A 340 -32.81 -4.36 -34.23
C ALA A 340 -32.58 -5.13 -32.91
N MET A 341 -31.53 -5.96 -32.86
CA MET A 341 -31.12 -6.64 -31.63
C MET A 341 -30.66 -5.65 -30.56
N ILE A 342 -29.83 -4.65 -30.92
CA ILE A 342 -29.36 -3.61 -29.98
C ILE A 342 -30.55 -2.80 -29.44
N GLU A 343 -31.46 -2.36 -30.30
CA GLU A 343 -32.67 -1.63 -29.89
C GLU A 343 -33.54 -2.44 -28.91
N GLY A 344 -33.69 -3.75 -29.15
CA GLY A 344 -34.40 -4.65 -28.25
C GLY A 344 -33.72 -4.79 -26.89
N MET A 345 -32.39 -4.94 -26.86
CA MET A 345 -31.62 -5.02 -25.61
C MET A 345 -31.70 -3.73 -24.79
N VAL A 346 -31.58 -2.57 -25.44
CA VAL A 346 -31.67 -1.25 -24.78
C VAL A 346 -33.08 -1.01 -24.25
N SER A 347 -34.11 -1.39 -25.01
CA SER A 347 -35.51 -1.29 -24.58
C SER A 347 -35.81 -2.18 -23.37
N GLY A 348 -35.29 -3.42 -23.35
CA GLY A 348 -35.42 -4.31 -22.19
C GLY A 348 -34.70 -3.79 -20.94
N LEU A 349 -33.52 -3.16 -21.11
CA LEU A 349 -32.82 -2.50 -20.02
C LEU A 349 -33.63 -1.30 -19.47
N ALA A 350 -34.21 -0.48 -20.35
CA ALA A 350 -35.06 0.64 -19.96
C ALA A 350 -36.31 0.20 -19.21
N GLU A 351 -37.03 -0.81 -19.71
CA GLU A 351 -38.23 -1.33 -19.07
C GLU A 351 -37.91 -1.86 -17.67
N ARG A 352 -36.85 -2.66 -17.52
CA ARG A 352 -36.41 -3.18 -16.23
C ARG A 352 -36.03 -2.06 -15.26
N LEU A 353 -35.21 -1.10 -15.68
CA LEU A 353 -34.79 0.00 -14.80
C LEU A 353 -35.98 0.83 -14.33
N SER A 354 -37.00 1.01 -15.16
CA SER A 354 -38.23 1.70 -14.78
C SER A 354 -39.11 0.91 -13.78
N THR A 355 -39.06 -0.42 -13.79
CA THR A 355 -39.93 -1.28 -12.95
C THR A 355 -39.24 -1.81 -11.70
N GLU A 356 -38.01 -2.30 -11.83
CA GLU A 356 -37.24 -2.94 -10.76
C GLU A 356 -36.21 -1.99 -10.14
N GLY A 357 -35.88 -0.89 -10.83
CA GLY A 357 -34.76 -0.03 -10.46
C GLY A 357 -33.40 -0.68 -10.76
N GLY A 358 -32.33 0.01 -10.38
CA GLY A 358 -30.97 -0.47 -10.59
C GLY A 358 -29.93 0.48 -10.00
N PRO A 359 -28.66 0.03 -9.91
CA PRO A 359 -27.56 0.84 -9.43
C PRO A 359 -27.20 1.96 -10.45
N PRO A 360 -26.57 3.06 -10.03
CA PRO A 360 -26.33 4.23 -10.88
C PRO A 360 -25.50 3.93 -12.15
N GLU A 361 -24.68 2.88 -12.14
CA GLU A 361 -23.92 2.40 -13.30
C GLU A 361 -24.81 1.85 -14.43
N ASP A 362 -25.95 1.25 -14.09
CA ASP A 362 -26.90 0.73 -15.08
C ASP A 362 -27.64 1.89 -15.77
N TRP A 363 -27.98 2.93 -15.01
CA TRP A 363 -28.58 4.16 -15.53
C TRP A 363 -27.60 4.91 -16.45
N ALA A 364 -26.34 5.07 -16.03
CA ALA A 364 -25.28 5.67 -16.86
C ALA A 364 -25.12 4.94 -18.20
N ARG A 365 -25.19 3.60 -18.18
CA ARG A 365 -25.08 2.77 -19.39
C ARG A 365 -26.26 2.93 -20.32
N LEU A 366 -27.49 2.99 -19.78
CA LEU A 366 -28.68 3.22 -20.57
C LEU A 366 -28.65 4.57 -21.29
N ILE A 367 -28.22 5.63 -20.59
CA ILE A 367 -28.04 6.97 -21.16
C ILE A 367 -27.03 6.92 -22.31
N GLY A 368 -25.86 6.32 -22.09
CA GLY A 368 -24.85 6.17 -23.15
C GLY A 368 -25.34 5.36 -24.34
N ALA A 369 -26.11 4.30 -24.11
CA ALA A 369 -26.68 3.49 -25.18
C ALA A 369 -27.69 4.28 -26.04
N PHE A 370 -28.55 5.09 -25.42
CA PHE A 370 -29.47 5.97 -26.16
C PHE A 370 -28.74 7.05 -26.96
N VAL A 371 -27.66 7.63 -26.43
CA VAL A 371 -26.82 8.59 -27.17
C VAL A 371 -26.19 7.94 -28.40
N VAL A 372 -25.64 6.73 -28.28
CA VAL A 372 -25.05 5.98 -29.42
C VAL A 372 -26.09 5.64 -30.47
N LEU A 373 -27.33 5.35 -30.08
CA LEU A 373 -28.45 5.11 -30.98
C LEU A 373 -29.04 6.40 -31.59
N GLY A 374 -28.51 7.58 -31.25
CA GLY A 374 -29.04 8.87 -31.70
C GLY A 374 -30.38 9.26 -31.09
N ARG A 375 -30.80 8.57 -30.02
CA ARG A 375 -32.05 8.81 -29.27
C ARG A 375 -31.79 9.77 -28.11
N VAL A 376 -31.35 10.98 -28.44
CA VAL A 376 -30.83 11.96 -27.48
C VAL A 376 -31.92 12.45 -26.51
N GLU A 377 -33.17 12.57 -26.98
CA GLU A 377 -34.30 12.96 -26.14
C GLU A 377 -34.64 11.91 -25.08
N ASP A 378 -34.55 10.63 -25.44
CA ASP A 378 -34.77 9.53 -24.49
C ASP A 378 -33.62 9.45 -23.48
N ALA A 379 -32.39 9.68 -23.93
CA ALA A 379 -31.22 9.76 -23.04
C ALA A 379 -31.37 10.88 -22.00
N GLN A 380 -31.88 12.05 -22.41
CA GLN A 380 -32.16 13.17 -21.50
C GLN A 380 -33.23 12.83 -20.47
N ALA A 381 -34.33 12.21 -20.89
CA ALA A 381 -35.39 11.80 -19.97
C ALA A 381 -34.89 10.83 -18.89
N ILE A 382 -34.08 9.84 -19.29
CA ILE A 382 -33.49 8.87 -18.36
C ILE A 382 -32.45 9.53 -17.45
N TYR A 383 -31.68 10.50 -17.95
CA TYR A 383 -30.71 11.23 -17.14
C TYR A 383 -31.39 12.06 -16.04
N ASP A 384 -32.45 12.78 -16.38
CA ASP A 384 -33.22 13.57 -15.42
C ASP A 384 -33.87 12.67 -14.35
N GLU A 385 -34.45 11.53 -14.76
CA GLU A 385 -35.01 10.53 -13.86
C GLU A 385 -33.95 9.95 -12.89
N ALA A 386 -32.75 9.66 -13.41
CA ALA A 386 -31.65 9.17 -12.59
C ALA A 386 -31.18 10.23 -11.58
N LEU A 387 -31.10 11.51 -11.96
CA LEU A 387 -30.73 12.59 -11.05
C LEU A 387 -31.73 12.76 -9.91
N GLU A 388 -33.02 12.63 -10.19
CA GLU A 388 -34.08 12.65 -9.17
C GLU A 388 -33.98 11.43 -8.23
N LEU A 389 -33.80 10.24 -8.80
CA LEU A 389 -33.69 8.99 -8.04
C LEU A 389 -32.50 8.98 -7.07
N PHE A 390 -31.36 9.56 -7.48
CA PHE A 390 -30.11 9.56 -6.73
C PHE A 390 -29.77 10.90 -6.05
N ALA A 391 -30.71 11.85 -5.95
CA ALA A 391 -30.48 13.20 -5.44
C ALA A 391 -29.82 13.28 -4.03
N GLY A 392 -29.99 12.25 -3.20
CA GLY A 392 -29.41 12.15 -1.86
C GLY A 392 -28.09 11.36 -1.76
N GLN A 393 -27.53 10.89 -2.87
CA GLN A 393 -26.38 9.98 -2.91
C GLN A 393 -25.23 10.60 -3.73
N PRO A 394 -24.30 11.34 -3.10
CA PRO A 394 -23.24 12.07 -3.81
C PRO A 394 -22.32 11.16 -4.64
N GLU A 395 -22.08 9.94 -4.16
CA GLU A 395 -21.28 8.93 -4.84
C GLU A 395 -21.98 8.41 -6.10
N ALA A 396 -23.29 8.14 -6.04
CA ALA A 396 -24.10 7.73 -7.18
C ALA A 396 -24.18 8.84 -8.26
N LEU A 397 -24.32 10.10 -7.83
CA LEU A 397 -24.31 11.24 -8.75
C LEU A 397 -22.94 11.45 -9.41
N ALA A 398 -21.83 11.07 -8.75
CA ALA A 398 -20.51 11.11 -9.36
C ALA A 398 -20.36 10.10 -10.50
N VAL A 399 -21.00 8.93 -10.38
CA VAL A 399 -21.05 7.89 -11.43
C VAL A 399 -21.86 8.35 -12.65
N LEU A 400 -22.92 9.14 -12.47
CA LEU A 400 -23.79 9.64 -13.54
C LEU A 400 -23.22 10.85 -14.31
N ARG A 401 -22.31 11.61 -13.70
CA ARG A 401 -21.78 12.86 -14.27
C ARG A 401 -21.10 12.69 -15.65
N PRO A 402 -20.27 11.65 -15.89
CA PRO A 402 -19.70 11.42 -17.22
C PRO A 402 -20.75 11.16 -18.29
N ALA A 403 -21.83 10.43 -17.97
CA ALA A 403 -22.92 10.16 -18.90
C ALA A 403 -23.70 11.45 -19.27
N GLY A 404 -23.89 12.35 -18.31
CA GLY A 404 -24.44 13.69 -18.56
C GLY A 404 -23.58 14.53 -19.49
N ALA A 405 -22.25 14.51 -19.31
CA ALA A 405 -21.32 15.23 -20.19
C ALA A 405 -21.35 14.68 -21.63
N THR A 406 -21.46 13.36 -21.81
CA THR A 406 -21.60 12.77 -23.15
C THR A 406 -22.92 13.15 -23.81
N LEU A 407 -24.00 13.27 -23.03
CA LEU A 407 -25.29 13.71 -23.52
C LEU A 407 -25.27 15.18 -23.95
N GLU A 408 -24.69 16.07 -23.13
CA GLU A 408 -24.49 17.49 -23.47
C GLU A 408 -23.71 17.64 -24.79
N SER A 409 -22.64 16.87 -24.97
CA SER A 409 -21.85 16.90 -26.22
C SER A 409 -22.59 16.40 -27.46
N ALA A 410 -23.64 15.58 -27.29
CA ALA A 410 -24.46 15.08 -28.38
C ALA A 410 -25.63 16.03 -28.75
N LEU A 411 -25.92 17.01 -27.87
CA LEU A 411 -26.92 18.06 -28.08
C LEU A 411 -26.35 19.30 -28.80
N GLU A 412 -25.02 19.48 -28.78
CA GLU A 412 -24.26 20.51 -29.52
C GLU A 412 -24.01 20.12 -30.98
#